data_AF-A0A953Q3E6-F1
#
_entry.id   AF-A0A953Q3E6-F1
#
_cell.length_a   1.000
_cell.length_b   1.000
_cell.length_c   1.000
_cell.angle_alpha   90.00
_cell.angle_beta   90.00
_cell.angle_gamma   90.00
#
_symmetry.space_group_name_H-M   'P 1'
#
loop_
_entity.id
_entity.type
_entity.pdbx_description
1 polymer ?
#
loop_
_entity_poly.entity_id
_entity_poly.type
_entity_poly.pdbx_seq_one_letter_code
_entity_poly.pdbx_strand_id
1 'polypeptide(L)'
;MTLKHKFYAIIAVAALGFLTLSCVWLVQERSHVLKAREDELQRLVDGPYSILTDYHRMEKDGQLSRPEAQKRALAIIRVMRYDRDNYFWINDLHPTMVMHPIQPQLEGQDLTSFLPGRTFCAPRTSVTFMSGAALADGKKGLVPHETEN
;
A
#
# COMPACT_ATOMS: atom_id res chain seq x y z
N MET A 1 31.71 10.56 -51.26
CA MET A 1 30.54 11.00 -50.46
C MET A 1 30.26 12.47 -50.71
N THR A 2 29.05 12.83 -51.15
CA THR A 2 28.65 14.22 -51.40
C THR A 2 28.47 14.98 -50.08
N LEU A 3 28.78 16.30 -50.07
CA LEU A 3 28.80 17.16 -48.89
C LEU A 3 27.53 17.04 -48.01
N LYS A 4 26.36 16.87 -48.64
CA LYS A 4 25.06 16.69 -47.98
C LYS A 4 25.01 15.48 -47.03
N HIS A 5 25.63 14.35 -47.38
CA HIS A 5 25.65 13.15 -46.54
C HIS A 5 26.46 13.35 -45.26
N LYS A 6 27.54 14.15 -45.32
CA LYS A 6 28.35 14.47 -44.14
C LYS A 6 27.55 15.32 -43.13
N PHE A 7 26.76 16.27 -43.61
CA PHE A 7 25.87 17.07 -42.78
C PHE A 7 24.77 16.22 -42.12
N TYR A 8 24.10 15.35 -42.88
CA TYR A 8 23.08 14.46 -42.31
C TYR A 8 23.66 13.46 -41.29
N ALA A 9 24.90 12.98 -41.49
CA ALA A 9 25.55 12.08 -40.54
C ALA A 9 25.76 12.75 -39.16
N ILE A 10 26.20 14.01 -39.14
CA ILE A 10 26.39 14.75 -37.88
C ILE A 10 25.05 14.98 -37.17
N ILE A 11 24.01 15.37 -37.91
CA ILE A 11 22.67 15.57 -37.36
C ILE A 11 22.11 14.26 -36.80
N ALA A 12 22.29 13.14 -37.51
CA ALA A 12 21.82 11.83 -37.06
C ALA A 12 22.52 11.39 -35.77
N VAL A 13 23.84 11.59 -35.65
CA VAL A 13 24.59 11.26 -34.43
C VAL A 13 24.17 12.17 -33.26
N ALA A 14 24.00 13.46 -33.50
CA ALA A 14 23.53 14.40 -32.47
C ALA A 14 22.11 14.06 -32.00
N ALA A 15 21.20 13.76 -32.92
CA ALA A 15 19.84 13.34 -32.60
C ALA A 15 19.82 12.03 -31.81
N LEU A 16 20.65 11.06 -32.20
CA LEU A 16 20.77 9.79 -31.48
C LEU A 16 21.29 10.02 -30.05
N GLY A 17 22.31 10.85 -29.87
CA GLY A 17 22.83 11.22 -28.55
C GLY A 17 21.79 11.95 -27.68
N PHE A 18 20.99 12.82 -28.27
CA PHE A 18 19.90 13.49 -27.54
C PHE A 18 18.81 12.50 -27.12
N LEU A 19 18.43 11.57 -28.00
CA LEU A 19 17.43 10.54 -27.71
C LEU A 19 17.89 9.58 -26.60
N THR A 20 19.16 9.17 -26.59
CA THR A 20 19.68 8.29 -25.54
C THR A 20 19.70 8.97 -24.18
N LEU A 21 20.17 10.22 -24.11
CA LEU A 21 20.14 11.02 -22.88
C LEU A 21 18.72 11.23 -22.37
N SER A 22 17.78 11.56 -23.26
CA SER A 22 16.37 11.73 -22.92
C SER A 22 15.74 10.45 -22.38
N CYS A 23 16.10 9.29 -22.95
CA CYS A 23 15.61 7.99 -22.51
C CYS A 23 16.12 7.64 -21.10
N VAL A 24 17.41 7.85 -20.84
CA VAL A 24 18.01 7.61 -19.51
C VAL A 24 17.34 8.51 -18.46
N TRP A 25 17.15 9.79 -18.78
CA TRP A 25 16.50 10.74 -17.88
C TRP A 25 15.06 10.33 -17.55
N LEU A 26 14.29 9.89 -18.55
CA LEU A 26 12.91 9.45 -18.38
C LEU A 26 12.79 8.20 -17.48
N VAL A 27 13.68 7.22 -17.65
CA VAL A 27 13.70 6.01 -16.81
C VAL A 27 14.07 6.37 -15.37
N GLN A 28 15.03 7.28 -15.19
CA GLN A 28 15.45 7.75 -13.88
C GLN A 28 14.30 8.48 -13.16
N GLU A 29 13.62 9.40 -13.83
CA GLU A 29 12.50 10.17 -13.26
C GLU A 29 11.38 9.25 -12.78
N ARG A 30 11.03 8.23 -13.59
CA ARG A 30 10.02 7.23 -13.19
C ARG A 30 10.41 6.52 -11.89
N SER A 31 11.68 6.15 -11.73
CA SER A 31 12.16 5.47 -10.53
C SER A 31 12.12 6.38 -9.29
N HIS A 32 12.47 7.66 -9.44
CA HIS A 32 12.42 8.64 -8.35
C HIS A 32 10.99 8.90 -7.88
N VAL A 33 10.04 9.05 -8.81
CA VAL A 33 8.62 9.24 -8.47
C VAL A 33 8.05 8.03 -7.74
N LEU A 34 8.31 6.82 -8.24
CA LEU A 34 7.83 5.60 -7.58
C LEU A 34 8.41 5.43 -6.19
N LYS A 35 9.72 5.72 -6.02
CA LYS A 35 10.36 5.62 -4.72
C LYS A 35 9.82 6.64 -3.72
N ALA A 36 9.60 7.87 -4.16
CA ALA A 36 9.00 8.90 -3.32
C ALA A 36 7.59 8.53 -2.85
N ARG A 37 6.79 7.86 -3.70
CA ARG A 37 5.47 7.35 -3.31
C ARG A 37 5.54 6.22 -2.31
N GLU A 38 6.49 5.30 -2.46
CA GLU A 38 6.71 4.24 -1.48
C GLU A 38 7.08 4.82 -0.10
N ASP A 39 8.03 5.75 -0.08
CA ASP A 39 8.50 6.37 1.16
C ASP A 39 7.38 7.20 1.84
N GLU A 40 6.51 7.85 1.04
CA GLU A 40 5.31 8.52 1.53
C GLU A 40 4.34 7.53 2.21
N LEU A 41 4.06 6.39 1.56
CA LEU A 41 3.20 5.35 2.13
C LEU A 41 3.79 4.74 3.40
N GLN A 42 5.10 4.50 3.45
CA GLN A 42 5.78 3.99 4.65
C GLN A 42 5.61 4.95 5.83
N ARG A 43 5.80 6.25 5.61
CA ARG A 43 5.63 7.28 6.65
C ARG A 43 4.20 7.34 7.20
N LEU A 44 3.20 7.09 6.37
CA LEU A 44 1.80 7.02 6.82
C LEU A 44 1.54 5.82 7.74
N VAL A 45 2.25 4.71 7.51
CA VAL A 45 2.14 3.48 8.28
C VAL A 45 2.96 3.52 9.58
N ASP A 46 4.03 4.31 9.64
CA ASP A 46 4.88 4.44 10.83
C ASP A 46 4.11 4.86 12.08
N GLY A 47 3.11 5.73 11.94
CA GLY A 47 2.25 6.19 13.05
C GLY A 47 1.46 5.03 13.69
N PRO A 48 0.58 4.35 12.94
CA PRO A 48 -0.11 3.15 13.41
C PRO A 48 0.83 2.04 13.90
N TYR A 49 1.98 1.85 13.24
CA TYR A 49 2.99 0.87 13.65
C TYR A 49 3.57 1.18 15.03
N SER A 50 3.91 2.45 15.30
CA SER A 50 4.41 2.88 16.62
C SER A 50 3.40 2.57 17.73
N ILE A 51 2.10 2.73 17.48
CA ILE A 51 1.06 2.38 18.46
C ILE A 51 1.07 0.88 18.75
N LEU A 52 1.12 0.03 17.73
CA LEU A 52 1.19 -1.42 17.93
C LEU A 52 2.43 -1.82 18.73
N THR A 53 3.60 -1.24 18.42
CA THR A 53 4.85 -1.53 19.12
C THR A 53 4.78 -1.11 20.59
N ASP A 54 4.18 0.04 20.90
CA ASP A 54 4.00 0.49 22.28
C ASP A 54 3.09 -0.45 23.09
N TYR A 55 1.95 -0.87 22.53
CA TYR A 55 1.06 -1.82 23.20
C TYR A 55 1.67 -3.23 23.32
N HIS A 56 2.45 -3.66 22.33
CA HIS A 56 3.19 -4.92 22.41
C HIS A 56 4.29 -4.88 23.47
N ARG A 57 4.93 -3.72 23.68
CA ARG A 57 5.86 -3.52 24.80
C ARG A 57 5.13 -3.63 26.14
N MET A 58 3.97 -2.98 26.30
CA MET A 58 3.16 -3.07 27.52
C MET A 58 2.69 -4.50 27.82
N GLU A 59 2.40 -5.30 26.79
CA GLU A 59 2.14 -6.74 26.93
C GLU A 59 3.36 -7.48 27.50
N LYS A 60 4.54 -7.26 26.91
CA LYS A 60 5.79 -7.90 27.36
C LYS A 60 6.21 -7.50 28.77
N ASP A 61 5.95 -6.26 29.15
CA ASP A 61 6.22 -5.72 30.48
C ASP A 61 5.19 -6.20 31.52
N GLY A 62 4.19 -6.99 31.10
CA GLY A 62 3.15 -7.53 31.98
C GLY A 62 2.12 -6.50 32.45
N GLN A 63 2.13 -5.29 31.88
CA GLN A 63 1.19 -4.23 32.23
C GLN A 63 -0.21 -4.48 31.66
N LEU A 64 -0.29 -5.20 30.54
CA LEU A 64 -1.53 -5.56 29.86
C LEU A 64 -1.50 -7.02 29.44
N SER A 65 -2.67 -7.68 29.47
CA SER A 65 -2.80 -8.97 28.81
C SER A 65 -2.79 -8.80 27.29
N ARG A 66 -2.31 -9.79 26.55
CA ARG A 66 -2.33 -9.80 25.07
C ARG A 66 -3.67 -9.37 24.45
N PRO A 67 -4.84 -9.93 24.85
CA PRO A 67 -6.12 -9.51 24.28
C PRO A 67 -6.47 -8.05 24.61
N GLU A 68 -6.10 -7.54 25.78
CA GLU A 68 -6.34 -6.14 26.13
C GLU A 68 -5.43 -5.19 25.35
N ALA A 69 -4.14 -5.53 25.20
CA ALA A 69 -3.19 -4.76 24.42
C ALA A 69 -3.65 -4.66 22.95
N GLN A 70 -4.05 -5.78 22.36
CA GLN A 70 -4.61 -5.83 21.00
C GLN A 70 -5.88 -4.97 20.90
N LYS A 71 -6.85 -5.15 21.80
CA LYS A 71 -8.11 -4.38 21.78
C LYS A 71 -7.88 -2.88 21.86
N ARG A 72 -6.97 -2.43 22.73
CA ARG A 72 -6.66 -0.99 22.89
C ARG A 72 -5.96 -0.42 21.67
N ALA A 73 -4.97 -1.13 21.13
CA ALA A 73 -4.27 -0.69 19.93
C ALA A 73 -5.21 -0.60 18.71
N LEU A 74 -6.06 -1.62 18.50
CA LEU A 74 -7.05 -1.64 17.42
C LEU A 74 -8.06 -0.50 17.54
N ALA A 75 -8.51 -0.17 18.76
CA ALA A 75 -9.45 0.93 18.99
C ALA A 75 -8.86 2.29 18.56
N ILE A 76 -7.57 2.51 18.82
CA ILE A 76 -6.87 3.73 18.41
C ILE A 76 -6.70 3.77 16.89
N ILE A 77 -6.21 2.68 16.30
CA ILE A 77 -5.97 2.62 14.85
C ILE A 77 -7.28 2.76 14.07
N ARG A 78 -8.40 2.24 14.59
CA ARG A 78 -9.73 2.33 13.97
C ARG A 78 -10.18 3.77 13.72
N VAL A 79 -9.82 4.71 14.59
CA VAL A 79 -10.19 6.13 14.43
C VAL A 79 -9.15 6.93 13.66
N MET A 80 -7.95 6.39 13.43
CA MET A 80 -6.93 7.06 12.64
C MET A 80 -7.39 7.26 11.20
N ARG A 81 -7.17 8.47 10.70
CA ARG A 81 -7.39 8.85 9.31
C ARG A 81 -6.15 9.53 8.77
N TYR A 82 -5.92 9.40 7.47
CA TYR A 82 -4.87 10.13 6.76
C TYR A 82 -5.46 10.68 5.46
N ASP A 83 -4.84 11.74 4.95
CA ASP A 83 -5.33 12.46 3.76
C ASP A 83 -6.86 12.66 3.79
N ARG A 84 -7.32 13.23 4.91
CA ARG A 84 -8.72 13.53 5.29
C ARG A 84 -9.57 12.31 5.59
N ASP A 85 -9.92 11.52 4.58
CA ASP A 85 -10.96 10.49 4.68
C ASP A 85 -10.44 9.06 4.53
N ASN A 86 -9.15 8.90 4.24
CA ASN A 86 -8.60 7.57 4.10
C ASN A 86 -8.34 6.92 5.46
N TYR A 87 -8.41 5.59 5.48
CA TYR A 87 -8.46 4.79 6.70
C TYR A 87 -7.47 3.63 6.65
N PHE A 88 -7.18 3.08 7.83
CA PHE A 88 -6.33 1.92 8.01
C PHE A 88 -7.18 0.68 8.30
N TRP A 89 -6.82 -0.45 7.71
CA TRP A 89 -7.33 -1.76 8.09
C TRP A 89 -6.17 -2.68 8.46
N ILE A 90 -6.48 -3.76 9.18
CA ILE A 90 -5.51 -4.77 9.59
C ILE A 90 -6.03 -6.16 9.24
N ASN A 91 -5.19 -6.96 8.58
CA ASN A 91 -5.43 -8.38 8.31
C ASN A 91 -4.33 -9.26 8.90
N ASP A 92 -4.66 -10.52 9.14
CA ASP A 92 -3.67 -11.54 9.51
C ASP A 92 -2.98 -12.13 8.26
N LEU A 93 -1.97 -12.99 8.46
CA LEU A 93 -1.18 -13.67 7.44
C LEU A 93 -1.99 -14.72 6.67
N HIS A 94 -2.93 -15.38 7.34
CA HIS A 94 -4.09 -15.96 6.68
C HIS A 94 -5.07 -14.80 6.55
N PRO A 95 -5.50 -14.35 5.35
CA PRO A 95 -6.13 -13.05 5.10
C PRO A 95 -7.53 -12.88 5.71
N THR A 96 -7.66 -13.22 6.99
CA THR A 96 -8.75 -12.91 7.89
C THR A 96 -8.67 -11.44 8.26
N MET A 97 -9.78 -10.74 8.10
CA MET A 97 -9.88 -9.34 8.48
C MET A 97 -9.89 -9.20 10.00
N VAL A 98 -8.92 -8.49 10.58
CA VAL A 98 -8.81 -8.30 12.03
C VAL A 98 -9.53 -7.04 12.47
N MET A 99 -9.43 -5.95 11.68
CA MET A 99 -10.09 -4.69 11.98
C MET A 99 -10.36 -3.89 10.70
N HIS A 100 -11.61 -3.47 10.49
CA HIS A 100 -12.01 -2.59 9.40
C HIS A 100 -12.92 -1.45 9.91
N PRO A 101 -12.54 -0.18 9.74
CA PRO A 101 -13.27 0.94 10.37
C PRO A 101 -14.61 1.28 9.73
N ILE A 102 -14.79 1.04 8.42
CA ILE A 102 -16.05 1.33 7.71
C ILE A 102 -17.00 0.12 7.66
N GLN A 103 -16.47 -1.09 7.47
CA GLN A 103 -17.24 -2.33 7.32
C GLN A 103 -16.89 -3.31 8.45
N PRO A 104 -17.37 -3.07 9.69
CA PRO A 104 -17.08 -3.95 10.82
C PRO A 104 -17.66 -5.37 10.62
N GLN A 105 -18.65 -5.54 9.74
CA GLN A 105 -19.20 -6.85 9.36
C GLN A 105 -18.18 -7.81 8.72
N LEU A 106 -17.07 -7.29 8.18
CA LEU A 106 -16.00 -8.11 7.62
C LEU A 106 -15.04 -8.64 8.68
N GLU A 107 -15.03 -8.09 9.90
CA GLU A 107 -14.11 -8.52 10.96
C GLU A 107 -14.35 -10.00 11.32
N GLY A 108 -13.29 -10.80 11.28
CA GLY A 108 -13.33 -12.24 11.51
C GLY A 108 -13.65 -13.10 10.27
N GLN A 109 -13.97 -12.49 9.12
CA GLN A 109 -14.18 -13.25 7.87
C GLN A 109 -12.86 -13.58 7.19
N ASP A 110 -12.76 -14.77 6.61
CA ASP A 110 -11.66 -15.19 5.75
C ASP A 110 -11.84 -14.58 4.34
N LEU A 111 -10.88 -13.76 3.92
CA LEU A 111 -10.90 -13.11 2.61
C LEU A 111 -10.09 -13.86 1.54
N THR A 112 -9.64 -15.07 1.82
CA THR A 112 -8.87 -15.88 0.85
C THR A 112 -9.61 -16.07 -0.48
N SER A 113 -10.94 -16.18 -0.45
CA SER A 113 -11.80 -16.33 -1.63
C SER A 113 -12.07 -15.01 -2.38
N PHE A 114 -11.85 -13.86 -1.75
CA PHE A 114 -12.13 -12.53 -2.32
C PHE A 114 -10.96 -11.96 -3.13
N LEU A 115 -9.79 -12.63 -3.13
CA LEU A 115 -8.59 -12.18 -3.84
C LEU A 115 -8.39 -12.99 -5.13
N PRO A 116 -8.77 -12.46 -6.31
CA PRO A 116 -8.48 -13.14 -7.57
C PRO A 116 -6.98 -13.08 -7.90
N GLY A 117 -6.32 -14.24 -7.88
CA GLY A 117 -5.18 -14.58 -8.74
C GLY A 117 -3.84 -13.85 -8.56
N ARG A 118 -3.72 -12.84 -7.68
CA ARG A 118 -2.42 -12.37 -7.17
C ARG A 118 -2.33 -12.72 -5.72
N THR A 119 -1.69 -13.86 -5.45
CA THR A 119 -1.22 -14.27 -4.14
C THR A 119 -0.62 -13.05 -3.45
N PHE A 120 -1.27 -12.61 -2.37
CA PHE A 120 -0.79 -11.57 -1.49
C PHE A 120 0.43 -12.13 -0.74
N CYS A 121 1.55 -12.24 -1.44
CA CYS A 121 2.83 -12.63 -0.87
C CYS A 121 3.52 -11.37 -0.34
N ALA A 122 3.06 -10.86 0.79
CA ALA A 122 3.89 -10.00 1.61
C ALA A 122 4.97 -10.86 2.29
N PRO A 123 6.25 -10.48 2.27
CA PRO A 123 7.28 -11.19 3.00
C PRO A 123 6.97 -11.16 4.51
N ARG A 124 7.14 -12.34 5.08
CA ARG A 124 7.07 -12.73 6.49
C ARG A 124 7.46 -11.57 7.43
N THR A 125 6.59 -11.30 8.40
CA THR A 125 6.66 -10.26 9.45
C THR A 125 6.34 -8.83 9.02
N SER A 126 5.06 -8.49 8.93
CA SER A 126 4.56 -7.19 9.36
C SER A 126 3.03 -7.19 9.26
N VAL A 127 2.39 -6.64 10.28
CA VAL A 127 0.99 -6.19 10.18
C VAL A 127 0.91 -5.33 8.92
N THR A 128 0.20 -5.81 7.89
CA THR A 128 0.10 -5.04 6.65
C THR A 128 -0.91 -3.95 6.89
N PHE A 129 -0.42 -2.76 7.26
CA PHE A 129 -1.20 -1.55 7.15
C PHE A 129 -1.27 -1.19 5.67
N MET A 130 -2.39 -1.53 5.05
CA MET A 130 -2.71 -0.95 3.76
C MET A 130 -3.34 0.41 4.03
N SER A 131 -2.61 1.42 3.60
CA SER A 131 -3.14 2.75 3.31
C SER A 131 -4.20 2.57 2.23
N GLY A 132 -5.46 2.45 2.66
CA GLY A 132 -6.63 2.43 1.79
C GLY A 132 -6.92 3.75 1.10
N ALA A 133 -6.02 4.26 0.26
CA ALA A 133 -6.46 4.99 -0.92
C ALA A 133 -6.97 3.90 -1.85
N ALA A 134 -8.19 3.42 -1.57
CA ALA A 134 -8.80 2.40 -2.40
C ALA A 134 -8.65 2.87 -3.84
N LEU A 135 -8.29 1.93 -4.72
CA LEU A 135 -8.71 1.99 -6.10
C LEU A 135 -10.24 2.22 -6.12
N ALA A 136 -10.64 3.48 -5.98
CA ALA A 136 -11.92 4.02 -6.36
C ALA A 136 -11.87 4.26 -7.87
N ASP A 137 -11.34 3.30 -8.64
CA ASP A 137 -11.65 3.22 -10.05
C ASP A 137 -12.96 2.44 -10.14
N GLY A 138 -14.03 3.21 -10.31
CA GLY A 138 -15.38 2.75 -10.08
C GLY A 138 -15.77 1.59 -10.98
N LYS A 139 -15.96 0.40 -10.42
CA LYS A 139 -16.97 -0.54 -10.89
C LYS A 139 -17.56 -1.37 -9.74
N LYS A 140 -18.82 -1.02 -9.45
CA LYS A 140 -19.93 -1.88 -8.99
C LYS A 140 -19.76 -2.53 -7.61
N GLY A 141 -20.67 -2.11 -6.72
CA GLY A 141 -20.75 -2.58 -5.35
C GLY A 141 -20.99 -4.07 -5.22
N LEU A 142 -20.60 -4.59 -4.06
CA LEU A 142 -21.07 -5.86 -3.54
C LEU A 142 -21.26 -5.68 -2.04
N VAL A 143 -22.42 -5.10 -1.71
CA VAL A 143 -23.08 -5.38 -0.44
C VAL A 143 -23.51 -6.85 -0.52
N PRO A 144 -23.15 -7.73 0.43
CA PRO A 144 -23.75 -9.04 0.50
C PRO A 144 -25.22 -8.81 0.90
N HIS A 145 -26.13 -9.03 -0.04
CA HIS A 145 -27.53 -9.24 0.28
C HIS A 145 -27.62 -10.52 1.11
N GLU A 146 -27.96 -10.35 2.39
CA GLU A 146 -28.42 -11.42 3.26
C GLU A 146 -29.96 -11.49 3.19
N THR A 147 -30.49 -12.70 3.45
CA THR A 147 -31.92 -13.14 3.46
C THR A 147 -32.48 -13.50 2.07
N GLU A 148 -33.19 -14.60 1.82
CA GLU A 148 -34.14 -15.37 2.65
C GLU A 148 -34.49 -16.71 1.94
N ASN A 149 -34.79 -17.76 2.74
CA ASN A 149 -35.42 -19.07 2.41
C ASN A 149 -34.55 -20.20 1.80
#